data_AF-A0A7S0GZH2-F1
#
_entry.id   AF-A0A7S0GZH2-F1
#
_cell.length_a   1.000
_cell.length_b   1.000
_cell.length_c   1.000
_cell.angle_alpha   90.00
_cell.angle_beta   90.00
_cell.angle_gamma   90.00
#
_symmetry.space_group_name_H-M   'P 1'
#
loop_
_entity.id
_entity.type
_entity.pdbx_description
1 polymer ?
#
loop_
_entity_poly.entity_id
_entity_poly.type
_entity_poly.pdbx_seq_one_letter_code
_entity_poly.pdbx_strand_id
1 'polypeptide(L)'
;YSTQIFSMAVLLSSLFVYNQMGGIDEAALDRLSLVTEMTKHIRVRAEEGAQGKPRAASAAELGRFSPSFVWLLRDFYLDLADSDDNGGPSRAISPAEYLESALRSVDDRGPGAVAKNAIRDSIKALFPERECFPLVRPVNDEAQLRNLDALSNDQFRPEFKDGLN
;
A
#
# COMPACT_ATOMS: atom_id res chain seq x y z
N TYR A 1 14.86 11.39 8.88
CA TYR A 1 15.26 10.06 9.38
C TYR A 1 14.30 8.95 8.99
N SER A 2 12.97 9.09 9.14
CA SER A 2 12.01 8.03 8.76
C SER A 2 11.98 7.67 7.27
N THR A 3 11.93 8.66 6.38
CA THR A 3 11.79 8.40 4.93
C THR A 3 13.00 7.70 4.31
N GLN A 4 14.23 8.01 4.75
CA GLN A 4 15.44 7.38 4.21
C GLN A 4 15.53 5.90 4.61
N ILE A 5 15.22 5.57 5.87
CA ILE A 5 15.16 4.19 6.34
C ILE A 5 14.09 3.41 5.57
N PHE A 6 12.93 4.03 5.37
CA PHE A 6 11.84 3.43 4.59
C PHE A 6 12.26 3.18 3.13
N SER A 7 12.82 4.18 2.45
CA SER A 7 13.30 4.02 1.06
C SER A 7 14.38 2.95 0.95
N MET A 8 15.28 2.85 1.94
CA MET A 8 16.29 1.80 1.97
C MET A 8 15.68 0.41 2.21
N ALA A 9 14.65 0.31 3.05
CA ALA A 9 13.89 -0.94 3.21
C ALA A 9 13.22 -1.39 1.90
N VAL A 10 12.66 -0.44 1.13
CA VAL A 10 12.12 -0.73 -0.21
C VAL A 10 13.22 -1.21 -1.16
N LEU A 11 14.36 -0.52 -1.22
CA LEU A 11 15.45 -0.86 -2.15
C LEU A 11 16.15 -2.20 -1.84
N LEU A 12 16.14 -2.64 -0.58
CA LEU A 12 16.84 -3.85 -0.13
C LEU A 12 15.91 -5.07 0.00
N SER A 13 14.61 -4.90 -0.16
CA SER A 13 13.64 -5.98 -0.01
C SER A 13 13.32 -6.66 -1.35
N SER A 14 12.92 -7.93 -1.28
CA SER A 14 12.21 -8.63 -2.36
C SER A 14 10.69 -8.50 -2.21
N LEU A 15 10.22 -8.31 -0.98
CA LEU A 15 8.82 -8.10 -0.62
C LEU A 15 8.76 -6.92 0.36
N PHE A 16 7.98 -5.89 0.01
CA PHE A 16 7.76 -4.73 0.86
C PHE A 16 6.33 -4.73 1.42
N VAL A 17 6.21 -4.96 2.72
CA VAL A 17 4.91 -4.94 3.43
C VAL A 17 4.70 -3.58 4.06
N TYR A 18 3.70 -2.84 3.58
CA TYR A 18 3.25 -1.59 4.18
C TYR A 18 2.03 -1.85 5.06
N ASN A 19 2.24 -1.78 6.38
CA ASN A 19 1.24 -2.06 7.38
C ASN A 19 0.61 -0.75 7.90
N GLN A 20 -0.71 -0.61 7.73
CA GLN A 20 -1.50 0.50 8.27
C GLN A 20 -2.74 0.01 9.00
N MET A 21 -3.38 0.87 9.81
CA MET A 21 -4.69 0.60 10.40
C MET A 21 -5.81 1.24 9.58
N GLY A 22 -6.95 0.56 9.46
CA GLY A 22 -8.11 1.02 8.71
C GLY A 22 -7.96 0.87 7.19
N GLY A 23 -8.82 1.61 6.47
CA GLY A 23 -8.81 1.64 5.01
C GLY A 23 -7.67 2.48 4.41
N ILE A 24 -7.55 2.44 3.09
CA ILE A 24 -6.62 3.30 2.35
C ILE A 24 -7.20 4.70 2.26
N ASP A 25 -6.49 5.67 2.83
CA ASP A 25 -6.80 7.10 2.73
C ASP A 25 -5.75 7.88 1.93
N GLU A 26 -6.05 9.14 1.62
CA GLU A 26 -5.12 9.99 0.86
C GLU A 26 -3.83 10.28 1.63
N ALA A 27 -3.89 10.34 2.97
CA ALA A 27 -2.70 10.58 3.79
C ALA A 27 -1.71 9.42 3.72
N ALA A 28 -2.19 8.18 3.61
CA ALA A 28 -1.35 7.01 3.41
C ALA A 28 -0.74 6.99 2.00
N LEU A 29 -1.50 7.38 0.97
CA LEU A 29 -1.00 7.54 -0.40
C LEU A 29 0.11 8.60 -0.48
N ASP A 30 -0.09 9.77 0.15
CA ASP A 30 0.91 10.84 0.19
C ASP A 30 2.23 10.38 0.83
N ARG A 31 2.15 9.68 1.97
CA ARG A 31 3.33 9.11 2.66
C ARG A 31 4.05 8.11 1.79
N LEU A 32 3.32 7.20 1.14
CA LEU A 32 3.90 6.20 0.26
C LEU A 32 4.54 6.86 -0.96
N SER A 33 3.93 7.90 -1.52
CA SER A 33 4.51 8.67 -2.63
C SER A 33 5.85 9.28 -2.29
N LEU A 34 5.97 9.90 -1.11
CA LEU A 34 7.23 10.51 -0.67
C LEU A 34 8.35 9.47 -0.62
N VAL A 35 8.05 8.27 -0.12
CA VAL A 35 9.01 7.16 -0.14
C VAL A 35 9.35 6.81 -1.58
N THR A 36 8.36 6.70 -2.47
CA THR A 36 8.62 6.28 -3.85
C THR A 36 9.56 7.25 -4.56
N GLU A 37 9.39 8.56 -4.35
CA GLU A 37 10.28 9.58 -4.92
C GLU A 37 11.69 9.50 -4.34
N MET A 38 11.82 9.33 -3.02
CA MET A 38 13.13 9.18 -2.38
C MET A 38 13.86 7.91 -2.84
N THR A 39 13.14 6.81 -3.03
CA THR A 39 13.65 5.54 -3.56
C THR A 39 14.17 5.73 -5.00
N LYS A 40 13.41 6.43 -5.85
CA LYS A 40 13.85 6.80 -7.21
C LYS A 40 15.14 7.62 -7.17
N HIS A 41 15.17 8.67 -6.35
CA HIS A 41 16.34 9.55 -6.24
C HIS A 41 17.60 8.84 -5.74
N ILE A 42 17.48 7.98 -4.72
CA ILE A 42 18.61 7.22 -4.19
C ILE A 42 19.17 6.29 -5.27
N ARG A 43 18.29 5.59 -5.99
CA ARG A 43 18.69 4.64 -7.02
C ARG A 43 19.39 5.32 -8.21
N VAL A 44 18.84 6.42 -8.72
CA VAL A 44 19.46 7.20 -9.81
C VAL A 44 20.86 7.68 -9.41
N ARG A 45 21.03 8.20 -8.18
CA ARG A 45 22.33 8.66 -7.67
C ARG A 45 23.33 7.53 -7.48
N ALA A 46 22.88 6.35 -7.03
CA ALA A 46 23.75 5.18 -6.91
C ALA A 46 24.25 4.69 -8.28
N GLU A 47 23.39 4.72 -9.31
CA GLU A 47 23.76 4.38 -10.69
C GLU A 47 24.71 5.43 -11.31
N GLU A 48 24.51 6.73 -11.02
CA GLU A 48 25.41 7.83 -11.44
C GLU A 48 26.85 7.65 -10.92
N GLY A 49 26.99 7.27 -9.65
CA GLY A 49 28.30 7.02 -9.02
C GLY A 49 29.03 5.78 -9.57
N ALA A 50 28.29 4.84 -10.18
CA ALA A 50 28.84 3.61 -10.72
C ALA A 50 29.23 3.70 -12.22
N GLN A 51 28.58 4.56 -13.01
CA GLN A 51 28.78 4.60 -14.48
C GLN A 51 28.95 6.00 -15.11
N GLY A 52 29.08 7.07 -14.33
CA GLY A 52 29.62 8.36 -14.80
C GLY A 52 28.77 9.15 -15.81
N LYS A 53 27.51 8.77 -16.06
CA LYS A 53 26.54 9.59 -16.81
C LYS A 53 25.14 9.49 -16.18
N PRO A 54 24.44 10.61 -15.96
CA PRO A 54 23.07 10.60 -15.45
C PRO A 54 22.13 10.00 -16.49
N ARG A 55 21.55 8.85 -16.17
CA ARG A 55 20.42 8.29 -16.89
C ARG A 55 19.24 8.35 -15.93
N ALA A 56 18.22 9.15 -16.25
CA ALA A 56 16.97 9.08 -15.53
C ALA A 56 16.41 7.68 -15.74
N ALA A 57 16.38 6.87 -14.67
CA ALA A 57 15.75 5.55 -14.72
C ALA A 57 14.28 5.76 -15.10
N SER A 58 13.86 5.14 -16.21
CA SER A 58 12.46 5.20 -16.61
C SER A 58 11.60 4.50 -15.55
N ALA A 59 10.34 4.91 -15.43
CA ALA A 59 9.38 4.29 -14.50
C ALA A 59 9.32 2.75 -14.66
N ALA A 60 9.48 2.25 -15.89
CA ALA A 60 9.53 0.82 -16.21
C ALA A 60 10.83 0.13 -15.72
N GLU A 61 11.98 0.79 -15.80
CA GLU A 61 13.25 0.27 -15.26
C GLU A 61 13.27 0.29 -13.73
N LEU A 62 12.52 1.21 -13.13
CA LEU A 62 12.29 1.24 -11.69
C LEU A 62 11.49 0.02 -11.24
N GLY A 63 10.29 -0.18 -11.81
CA GLY A 63 9.41 -1.30 -11.46
C GLY A 63 10.05 -2.68 -11.61
N ARG A 64 10.96 -2.89 -12.57
CA ARG A 64 11.61 -4.20 -12.80
C ARG A 64 12.43 -4.71 -11.60
N PHE A 65 12.99 -3.81 -10.80
CA PHE A 65 13.82 -4.18 -9.65
C PHE A 65 13.21 -3.74 -8.32
N SER A 66 11.94 -3.35 -8.35
CA SER A 66 11.22 -3.07 -7.13
C SER A 66 10.77 -4.37 -6.48
N PRO A 67 10.65 -4.40 -5.14
CA PRO A 67 10.04 -5.52 -4.47
C PRO A 67 8.58 -5.67 -4.90
N SER A 68 8.05 -6.89 -4.79
CA SER A 68 6.60 -7.08 -4.75
C SER A 68 6.05 -6.32 -3.53
N PHE A 69 4.86 -5.74 -3.66
CA PHE A 69 4.27 -4.88 -2.63
C PHE A 69 3.05 -5.53 -1.98
N VAL A 70 2.97 -5.48 -0.66
CA VAL A 70 1.79 -5.90 0.10
C VAL A 70 1.31 -4.75 0.96
N TRP A 71 0.06 -4.33 0.75
CA TRP A 71 -0.61 -3.40 1.63
C TRP A 71 -1.43 -4.17 2.67
N LEU A 72 -0.91 -4.22 3.89
CA LEU A 72 -1.56 -4.88 5.02
C LEU A 72 -2.44 -3.87 5.76
N LEU A 73 -3.76 -4.09 5.74
CA LEU A 73 -4.75 -3.24 6.40
C LEU A 73 -5.21 -3.89 7.70
N ARG A 74 -4.76 -3.36 8.84
CA ARG A 74 -5.07 -3.82 10.19
C ARG A 74 -6.39 -3.22 10.66
N ASP A 75 -7.12 -3.93 11.50
CA ASP A 75 -8.40 -3.48 12.06
C ASP A 75 -9.36 -2.98 10.95
N PHE A 76 -9.35 -3.65 9.79
CA PHE A 76 -10.16 -3.27 8.64
C PHE A 76 -11.65 -3.47 8.95
N TYR A 77 -12.45 -2.44 8.65
CA TYR A 77 -13.85 -2.35 9.05
C TYR A 77 -14.81 -2.00 7.90
N LEU A 78 -14.29 -1.79 6.69
CA LEU A 78 -15.12 -1.47 5.53
C LEU A 78 -15.66 -2.77 4.92
N ASP A 79 -16.91 -2.75 4.49
CA ASP A 79 -17.44 -3.80 3.65
C ASP A 79 -16.83 -3.68 2.26
N LEU A 80 -16.21 -4.76 1.77
CA LEU A 80 -15.70 -4.84 0.42
C LEU A 80 -16.85 -5.06 -0.56
N ALA A 81 -17.63 -4.00 -0.77
CA ALA A 81 -18.76 -4.02 -1.68
C ALA A 81 -18.83 -2.71 -2.48
N ASP A 82 -19.01 -2.84 -3.79
CA ASP A 82 -19.26 -1.74 -4.70
C ASP A 82 -20.76 -1.44 -4.70
N SER A 83 -21.13 -0.18 -4.47
CA SER A 83 -22.53 0.24 -4.49
C SER A 83 -22.80 0.87 -5.85
N ASP A 84 -23.78 0.35 -6.60
CA ASP A 84 -24.22 1.01 -7.83
C ASP A 84 -24.97 2.29 -7.46
N ASP A 85 -24.46 3.45 -7.92
CA ASP A 85 -25.07 4.77 -7.73
C ASP A 85 -26.52 4.83 -8.27
N ASN A 86 -26.93 3.88 -9.11
CA ASN A 86 -28.29 3.76 -9.64
C ASN A 86 -29.24 2.91 -8.77
N GLY A 87 -28.83 2.55 -7.54
CA GLY A 87 -29.63 1.73 -6.63
C GLY A 87 -29.68 0.24 -6.99
N GLY A 88 -28.71 -0.22 -7.81
CA GLY A 88 -28.51 -1.63 -8.13
C GLY A 88 -27.98 -2.43 -6.94
N PRO A 89 -28.01 -3.78 -7.02
CA PRO A 89 -27.50 -4.64 -5.96
C PRO A 89 -25.99 -4.41 -5.77
N SER A 90 -25.58 -4.29 -4.50
CA SER A 90 -24.17 -4.13 -4.18
C SER A 90 -23.37 -5.38 -4.57
N ARG A 91 -22.24 -5.17 -5.24
CA ARG A 91 -21.37 -6.23 -5.75
C ARG A 91 -20.19 -6.40 -4.81
N ALA A 92 -19.96 -7.60 -4.29
CA ALA A 92 -18.75 -7.90 -3.54
C ALA A 92 -17.49 -7.63 -4.39
N ILE A 93 -16.50 -6.97 -3.80
CA ILE A 93 -15.19 -6.72 -4.43
C ILE A 93 -14.10 -7.47 -3.69
N SER A 94 -13.08 -7.87 -4.42
CA SER A 94 -11.87 -8.45 -3.85
C SER A 94 -10.99 -7.36 -3.20
N PRO A 95 -10.10 -7.72 -2.26
CA PRO A 95 -9.07 -6.81 -1.76
C PRO A 95 -8.20 -6.20 -2.86
N ALA A 96 -7.90 -6.98 -3.91
CA ALA A 96 -7.16 -6.50 -5.07
C ALA A 96 -7.92 -5.39 -5.82
N GLU A 97 -9.23 -5.58 -6.05
CA GLU A 97 -10.07 -4.53 -6.64
C GLU A 97 -10.16 -3.29 -5.77
N TYR A 98 -10.25 -3.44 -4.44
CA TYR A 98 -10.23 -2.32 -3.51
C TYR A 98 -8.93 -1.50 -3.62
N LEU A 99 -7.77 -2.17 -3.70
CA LEU A 99 -6.48 -1.50 -3.91
C LEU A 99 -6.42 -0.76 -5.25
N GLU A 100 -6.82 -1.41 -6.34
CA GLU A 100 -6.82 -0.76 -7.66
C GLU A 100 -7.84 0.39 -7.73
N SER A 101 -8.94 0.33 -6.98
CA SER A 101 -9.87 1.44 -6.82
C SER A 101 -9.23 2.62 -6.09
N ALA A 102 -8.52 2.37 -4.98
CA ALA A 102 -7.79 3.41 -4.26
C ALA A 102 -6.69 4.09 -5.09
N LEU A 103 -6.02 3.32 -5.97
CA LEU A 103 -4.98 3.78 -6.89
C LEU A 103 -5.52 4.30 -8.23
N ARG A 104 -6.83 4.28 -8.44
CA ARG A 104 -7.46 4.80 -9.65
C ARG A 104 -7.30 6.31 -9.71
N SER A 105 -6.93 6.81 -10.88
CA SER A 105 -6.86 8.24 -11.13
C SER A 105 -8.25 8.87 -10.95
N VAL A 106 -8.28 10.03 -10.32
CA VAL A 106 -9.50 10.80 -10.08
C VAL A 106 -9.72 11.70 -11.31
N ASP A 107 -10.91 11.64 -11.89
CA ASP A 107 -11.33 12.44 -13.07
C ASP A 107 -11.74 13.89 -12.73
N ASP A 108 -11.50 14.32 -11.49
CA ASP A 108 -11.86 15.66 -11.05
C ASP A 108 -10.99 16.73 -11.75
N ARG A 109 -11.61 17.83 -12.18
CA ARG A 109 -10.91 19.01 -12.73
C ARG A 109 -10.53 20.02 -11.63
N GLY A 110 -10.76 19.66 -10.37
CA GLY A 110 -10.44 20.48 -9.22
C GLY A 110 -8.93 20.74 -9.03
N PRO A 111 -8.57 21.86 -8.38
CA PRO A 111 -7.19 22.18 -8.04
C PRO A 111 -6.65 21.14 -7.04
N GLY A 112 -5.93 20.16 -7.56
CA GLY A 112 -5.32 19.08 -6.76
C GLY A 112 -5.38 17.69 -7.42
N ALA A 113 -6.27 17.48 -8.40
CA ALA A 113 -6.42 16.19 -9.08
C ALA A 113 -5.14 15.75 -9.79
N VAL A 114 -4.43 16.68 -10.43
CA VAL A 114 -3.14 16.38 -11.09
C VAL A 114 -2.11 15.85 -10.10
N ALA A 115 -1.99 16.48 -8.92
CA ALA A 115 -1.04 16.05 -7.90
C ALA A 115 -1.43 14.67 -7.32
N LYS A 116 -2.71 14.48 -7.03
CA LYS A 116 -3.27 13.20 -6.56
C LYS A 116 -3.05 12.05 -7.56
N ASN A 117 -3.21 12.32 -8.84
CA ASN A 117 -2.99 11.34 -9.90
C ASN A 117 -1.50 11.03 -10.07
N ALA A 118 -0.63 12.04 -10.00
CA ALA A 118 0.82 11.84 -10.02
C ALA A 118 1.31 10.94 -8.88
N ILE A 119 0.75 11.09 -7.68
CA ILE A 119 1.03 10.22 -6.52
C ILE A 119 0.65 8.77 -6.81
N ARG A 120 -0.57 8.54 -7.29
CA ARG A 120 -1.05 7.20 -7.64
C ARG A 120 -0.21 6.57 -8.74
N ASP A 121 0.14 7.33 -9.77
CA ASP A 121 0.99 6.87 -10.87
C ASP A 121 2.40 6.52 -10.41
N SER A 122 2.99 7.32 -9.50
CA SER A 122 4.29 7.02 -8.89
C SER A 122 4.29 5.72 -8.10
N ILE A 123 3.24 5.46 -7.31
CA ILE A 123 3.07 4.21 -6.56
C ILE A 123 2.94 3.03 -7.55
N LYS A 124 2.06 3.16 -8.55
CA LYS A 124 1.82 2.09 -9.55
C LYS A 124 3.07 1.74 -10.35
N ALA A 125 3.87 2.75 -10.69
CA ALA A 125 5.12 2.57 -11.41
C ALA A 125 6.22 1.92 -10.55
N LEU A 126 6.31 2.30 -9.27
CA LEU A 126 7.29 1.70 -8.39
C LEU A 126 6.90 0.26 -8.04
N PHE A 127 5.63 -0.02 -7.79
CA PHE A 127 5.15 -1.34 -7.39
C PHE A 127 4.20 -1.92 -8.46
N PRO A 128 4.74 -2.48 -9.55
CA PRO A 128 3.93 -3.10 -10.60
C PRO A 128 3.22 -4.36 -10.08
N GLU A 129 3.89 -5.13 -9.24
CA GLU A 129 3.32 -6.25 -8.49
C GLU A 129 2.88 -5.74 -7.12
N ARG A 130 1.58 -5.78 -6.86
CA ARG A 130 0.98 -5.26 -5.63
C ARG A 130 -0.26 -6.03 -5.22
N GLU A 131 -0.37 -6.30 -3.93
CA GLU A 131 -1.49 -6.99 -3.31
C GLU A 131 -1.98 -6.24 -2.08
N CYS A 132 -3.22 -6.52 -1.68
CA CYS A 132 -3.85 -5.92 -0.50
C CYS A 132 -4.42 -7.03 0.37
N PHE A 133 -4.12 -6.96 1.67
CA PHE A 133 -4.52 -7.94 2.66
C PHE A 133 -5.22 -7.24 3.81
N PRO A 134 -6.56 -7.21 3.83
CA PRO A 134 -7.32 -6.70 4.95
C PRO A 134 -7.45 -7.75 6.04
N LEU A 135 -7.04 -7.38 7.25
CA LEU A 135 -7.25 -8.13 8.47
C LEU A 135 -8.19 -7.36 9.38
N VAL A 136 -9.26 -8.02 9.82
CA VAL A 136 -10.10 -7.48 10.89
C VAL A 136 -9.31 -7.40 12.20
N ARG A 137 -9.88 -6.74 13.20
CA ARG A 137 -9.27 -6.71 14.53
C ARG A 137 -9.18 -8.13 15.12
N PRO A 138 -8.04 -8.57 15.70
CA PRO A 138 -7.85 -9.94 16.19
C PRO A 138 -8.75 -10.33 17.37
N VAL A 139 -8.99 -9.40 18.30
CA VAL A 139 -9.91 -9.54 19.44
C VAL A 139 -10.57 -8.19 19.72
N ASN A 140 -11.77 -8.19 20.31
CA ASN A 140 -12.49 -6.93 20.60
C ASN A 140 -12.08 -6.30 21.93
N ASP A 141 -11.65 -7.12 22.90
CA ASP A 141 -11.29 -6.67 24.25
C ASP A 141 -9.92 -5.96 24.26
N GLU A 142 -9.88 -4.75 24.81
CA GLU A 142 -8.68 -3.93 24.85
C GLU A 142 -7.57 -4.48 25.75
N ALA A 143 -7.91 -5.23 26.81
CA ALA A 143 -6.92 -5.83 27.69
C ALA A 143 -6.23 -7.02 27.00
N GLN A 144 -6.99 -7.80 26.23
CA GLN A 144 -6.47 -8.86 25.37
C GLN A 144 -5.66 -8.30 24.20
N LEU A 145 -6.11 -7.23 23.53
CA LEU A 145 -5.34 -6.58 22.45
C LEU A 145 -3.95 -6.09 22.89
N ARG A 146 -3.83 -5.62 24.14
CA ARG A 146 -2.54 -5.21 24.70
C ARG A 146 -1.58 -6.38 24.95
N ASN A 147 -2.11 -7.59 25.05
CA ASN A 147 -1.36 -8.79 25.41
C ASN A 147 -1.56 -9.91 24.35
N LEU A 148 -1.63 -9.54 23.06
CA LEU A 148 -1.89 -10.49 21.96
C LEU A 148 -0.92 -11.67 21.95
N ASP A 149 0.35 -11.44 22.26
CA ASP A 149 1.39 -12.48 22.26
C ASP A 149 1.17 -13.57 23.31
N ALA A 150 0.34 -13.31 24.33
CA ALA A 150 -0.01 -14.27 25.37
C ALA A 150 -1.29 -15.08 25.05
N LEU A 151 -2.01 -14.71 23.99
CA LEU A 151 -3.24 -15.40 23.59
C LEU A 151 -2.93 -16.60 22.71
N SER A 152 -3.68 -17.69 22.91
CA SER A 152 -3.67 -18.83 22.00
C SER A 152 -4.52 -18.57 20.76
N ASN A 153 -4.20 -19.24 19.66
CA ASN A 153 -4.83 -19.00 18.35
C ASN A 153 -6.36 -19.15 18.38
N ASP A 154 -6.90 -20.07 19.17
CA ASP A 154 -8.34 -20.28 19.36
C ASP A 154 -9.07 -19.07 19.96
N GLN A 155 -8.36 -18.20 20.69
CA GLN A 155 -8.91 -16.97 21.28
C GLN A 155 -9.08 -15.84 20.26
N PHE A 156 -8.42 -15.93 19.10
CA PHE A 156 -8.62 -14.94 18.04
C PHE A 156 -9.96 -15.15 17.34
N ARG A 157 -10.52 -14.03 16.88
CA ARG A 157 -11.74 -14.00 16.08
C ARG A 157 -11.61 -14.90 14.84
N PRO A 158 -12.63 -15.69 14.49
CA PRO A 158 -12.60 -16.55 13.30
C PRO A 158 -12.22 -15.80 12.03
N GLU A 159 -12.81 -14.61 11.81
CA GLU A 159 -12.59 -13.83 10.60
C GLU A 159 -11.15 -13.28 10.52
N PHE A 160 -10.51 -13.06 11.68
CA PHE A 160 -9.09 -12.70 11.71
C PHE A 160 -8.22 -13.88 11.28
N LYS A 161 -8.51 -15.08 11.80
CA LYS A 161 -7.78 -16.31 11.47
C LYS A 161 -7.93 -16.69 10.00
N ASP A 162 -9.14 -16.54 9.45
CA ASP A 162 -9.40 -16.82 8.04
C ASP A 162 -8.57 -15.91 7.13
N GLY A 163 -8.33 -14.65 7.55
CA GLY A 163 -7.46 -13.72 6.82
C GLY A 163 -5.95 -14.00 6.93
N LEU A 164 -5.52 -14.92 7.81
CA LEU A 164 -4.10 -15.31 7.95
C LEU A 164 -3.71 -16.53 7.10
N ASN A 165 -4.68 -17.23 6.51
CA ASN A 165 -4.48 -18.44 5.68
C ASN A 165 -4.45 -18.11 4.19
#